data_AF-A0A533WF52-F1
#
_entry.id   AF-A0A533WF52-F1
#
_cell.length_a   1.000
_cell.length_b   1.000
_cell.length_c   1.000
_cell.angle_alpha   90.00
_cell.angle_beta   90.00
_cell.angle_gamma   90.00
#
_symmetry.space_group_name_H-M   'P 1'
#
loop_
_entity.id
_entity.type
_entity.pdbx_description
1 polymer ?
#
loop_
_entity_poly.entity_id
_entity_poly.type
_entity_poly.pdbx_seq_one_letter_code
_entity_poly.pdbx_strand_id
1 'polypeptide(L)'
;MQKGAKLCATIAAPDIKTLMGKTRRALAEGVDLVELRLDYLQRGSEEEIVKEISPISNFCILTVRSRAEGGKFRGGERERLQRLLAVSKAGPHYIDIEL
;
A
#
# COMPACT_ATOMS: atom_id res chain seq x y z
N MET A 1 23.25 -11.07 -12.06
CA MET A 1 21.84 -11.50 -12.14
C MET A 1 21.18 -10.65 -13.22
N GLN A 2 20.58 -11.26 -14.25
CA GLN A 2 19.91 -10.48 -15.30
C GLN A 2 18.77 -9.66 -14.69
N LYS A 3 18.76 -8.35 -14.93
CA LYS A 3 17.71 -7.43 -14.48
C LYS A 3 16.48 -7.59 -15.39
N GLY A 4 15.62 -8.56 -15.08
CA GLY A 4 14.26 -8.61 -15.63
C GLY A 4 13.36 -7.55 -14.97
N ALA A 5 12.25 -7.21 -15.62
CA ALA A 5 11.22 -6.37 -15.00
C ALA A 5 10.60 -7.11 -13.80
N LYS A 6 10.25 -6.36 -12.75
CA LYS A 6 9.47 -6.89 -11.61
C LYS A 6 7.98 -6.89 -11.95
N LEU A 7 7.28 -7.95 -11.60
CA LEU A 7 5.82 -8.05 -11.65
C LEU A 7 5.23 -7.48 -10.36
N CYS A 8 4.38 -6.47 -10.49
CA CYS A 8 3.69 -5.84 -9.36
C CYS A 8 2.18 -6.03 -9.49
N ALA A 9 1.53 -6.55 -8.45
CA ALA A 9 0.07 -6.60 -8.38
C ALA A 9 -0.47 -5.42 -7.58
N THR A 10 -1.38 -4.64 -8.18
CA THR A 10 -2.11 -3.57 -7.48
C THR A 10 -3.30 -4.13 -6.71
N ILE A 11 -3.31 -3.91 -5.40
CA ILE A 11 -4.32 -4.43 -4.48
C ILE A 11 -5.09 -3.27 -3.85
N ALA A 12 -6.40 -3.25 -4.09
CA ALA A 12 -7.35 -2.34 -3.48
C ALA A 12 -8.47 -3.11 -2.76
N ALA A 13 -8.84 -2.65 -1.57
CA ALA A 13 -9.90 -3.20 -0.75
C ALA A 13 -10.46 -2.14 0.22
N PRO A 14 -11.71 -2.27 0.68
CA PRO A 14 -12.32 -1.31 1.60
C PRO A 14 -11.83 -1.45 3.05
N ASP A 15 -11.22 -2.58 3.42
CA ASP A 15 -10.70 -2.85 4.76
C ASP A 15 -9.41 -3.68 4.75
N ILE A 16 -8.66 -3.58 5.85
CA ILE A 16 -7.33 -4.19 5.99
C ILE A 16 -7.37 -5.71 5.89
N LYS A 17 -8.39 -6.36 6.46
CA LYS A 17 -8.53 -7.82 6.41
C LYS A 17 -8.64 -8.31 4.96
N THR A 18 -9.51 -7.67 4.17
CA THR A 18 -9.69 -8.00 2.75
C THR A 18 -8.45 -7.66 1.94
N LEU A 19 -7.80 -6.52 2.23
CA LEU A 19 -6.55 -6.12 1.60
C LEU A 19 -5.49 -7.21 1.78
N MET A 20 -5.23 -7.61 3.03
CA MET A 20 -4.21 -8.60 3.37
C MET A 20 -4.53 -9.99 2.82
N GLY A 21 -5.80 -10.39 2.77
CA GLY A 21 -6.22 -11.63 2.12
C GLY A 21 -5.85 -11.68 0.64
N LYS A 22 -6.13 -10.60 -0.10
CA LYS A 22 -5.74 -10.47 -1.52
C LYS A 22 -4.22 -10.39 -1.68
N THR A 23 -3.54 -9.66 -0.81
CA THR A 23 -2.07 -9.53 -0.84
C THR A 23 -1.38 -10.88 -0.69
N ARG A 24 -1.76 -11.68 0.31
CA ARG A 24 -1.18 -13.02 0.52
C ARG A 24 -1.42 -13.93 -0.68
N ARG A 25 -2.60 -13.86 -1.29
CA ARG A 25 -2.90 -14.61 -2.52
C ARG A 25 -2.00 -14.18 -3.67
N ALA A 26 -1.85 -12.88 -3.92
CA ALA A 26 -1.00 -12.38 -5.00
C ALA A 26 0.46 -12.81 -4.83
N LEU A 27 1.00 -12.70 -3.60
CA LEU A 27 2.36 -13.17 -3.30
C LEU A 27 2.50 -14.68 -3.51
N ALA A 28 1.49 -15.48 -3.15
CA ALA A 28 1.49 -16.92 -3.41
C ALA A 28 1.40 -17.29 -4.90
N GLU A 29 0.85 -16.40 -5.74
CA GLU A 29 0.81 -16.54 -7.21
C GLU A 29 2.14 -16.12 -7.88
N GLY A 30 3.14 -15.66 -7.10
CA GLY A 30 4.51 -15.47 -7.56
C GLY A 30 4.85 -14.07 -8.09
N VAL A 31 4.08 -13.03 -7.73
CA VAL A 31 4.44 -11.64 -8.04
C VAL A 31 5.64 -11.17 -7.21
N ASP A 32 6.49 -10.31 -7.78
CA ASP A 32 7.67 -9.78 -7.10
C ASP A 32 7.33 -8.72 -6.05
N LEU A 33 6.31 -7.92 -6.32
CA LEU A 33 5.85 -6.81 -5.48
C LEU A 33 4.33 -6.74 -5.44
N VAL A 34 3.82 -6.07 -4.41
CA VAL A 34 2.41 -5.69 -4.28
C VAL A 34 2.31 -4.20 -4.02
N GLU A 35 1.50 -3.50 -4.80
CA GLU A 35 1.13 -2.12 -4.54
C GLU A 35 -0.15 -2.11 -3.70
N LEU A 36 -0.04 -1.62 -2.46
CA LEU A 36 -1.17 -1.50 -1.54
C LEU A 36 -1.78 -0.12 -1.67
N ARG A 37 -2.98 -0.06 -2.27
CA ARG A 37 -3.76 1.16 -2.47
C ARG A 37 -4.53 1.52 -1.21
N LEU A 38 -3.83 2.14 -0.26
CA LEU A 38 -4.37 2.51 1.06
C LEU A 38 -5.43 3.62 0.98
N ASP A 39 -5.50 4.36 -0.14
CA ASP A 39 -6.56 5.33 -0.41
C ASP A 39 -7.96 4.69 -0.53
N TYR A 40 -8.05 3.37 -0.76
CA TYR A 40 -9.33 2.64 -0.80
C TYR A 40 -9.84 2.20 0.57
N LEU A 41 -9.00 2.21 1.60
CA LEU A 41 -9.39 1.82 2.95
C LEU A 41 -10.39 2.85 3.51
N GLN A 42 -11.58 2.36 3.87
CA GLN A 42 -12.64 3.17 4.47
C GLN A 42 -12.56 3.20 5.99
N ARG A 43 -11.84 2.23 6.57
CA ARG A 43 -11.68 1.99 8.01
C ARG A 43 -10.33 1.34 8.28
N GLY A 44 -9.89 1.45 9.53
CA GLY A 44 -8.62 0.93 10.02
C GLY A 44 -7.69 2.07 10.41
N SER A 45 -7.09 1.97 11.59
CA SER A 45 -6.14 2.96 12.07
C SER A 45 -4.78 2.74 11.43
N GLU A 46 -3.95 3.78 11.41
CA GLU A 46 -2.57 3.69 10.90
C GLU A 46 -1.77 2.63 11.68
N GLU A 47 -2.01 2.44 12.99
CA GLU A 47 -1.36 1.39 13.78
C GLU A 47 -1.77 -0.02 13.33
N GLU A 48 -3.05 -0.23 13.04
CA GLU A 48 -3.55 -1.52 12.52
C GLU A 48 -2.93 -1.82 11.16
N ILE A 49 -2.90 -0.83 10.27
CA ILE A 49 -2.29 -0.95 8.93
C ILE A 49 -0.81 -1.31 9.06
N VAL A 50 -0.07 -0.60 9.92
CA VAL A 50 1.37 -0.87 10.15
C VAL A 50 1.57 -2.29 10.68
N LYS A 51 0.80 -2.69 11.70
CA LYS A 51 0.90 -4.02 12.30
C LYS A 51 0.69 -5.13 11.27
N GLU A 52 -0.33 -5.01 10.43
CA GLU A 52 -0.70 -6.05 9.46
C GLU A 52 0.28 -6.12 8.27
N ILE A 53 0.82 -4.98 7.84
CA ILE A 53 1.75 -4.90 6.68
C ILE A 53 3.18 -5.27 7.07
N SER A 54 3.63 -4.95 8.28
CA SER A 54 5.04 -5.15 8.71
C SER A 54 5.62 -6.54 8.42
N PRO A 55 4.89 -7.67 8.59
CA PRO A 55 5.44 -9.00 8.29
C PRO A 55 5.79 -9.25 6.82
N ILE A 56 5.25 -8.46 5.89
CA ILE A 56 5.44 -8.62 4.45
C ILE A 56 5.95 -7.34 3.78
N SER A 57 6.34 -6.34 4.55
CA SER A 57 6.61 -4.98 4.06
C SER A 57 7.72 -4.92 3.00
N ASN A 58 8.69 -5.83 3.06
CA ASN A 58 9.75 -5.99 2.05
C ASN A 58 9.26 -6.30 0.63
N PHE A 59 7.98 -6.65 0.44
CA PHE A 59 7.36 -6.87 -0.87
C PHE A 59 6.40 -5.73 -1.26
N CYS A 60 6.20 -4.75 -0.39
CA CYS A 60 5.14 -3.76 -0.54
C CYS A 60 5.64 -2.44 -1.15
N ILE A 61 4.80 -1.87 -2.03
CA ILE A 61 4.76 -0.46 -2.36
C ILE A 61 3.54 0.11 -1.64
N LEU A 62 3.72 1.13 -0.78
CA LEU A 62 2.59 1.81 -0.14
C LEU A 62 2.19 3.03 -0.95
N THR A 63 0.91 3.09 -1.31
CA THR A 63 0.34 4.17 -2.11
C THR A 63 -0.86 4.77 -1.41
N VAL A 64 -0.86 6.09 -1.22
CA VAL A 64 -2.05 6.87 -0.87
C VAL A 64 -2.26 7.89 -1.98
N ARG A 65 -3.02 7.50 -3.00
CA ARG A 65 -3.27 8.35 -4.17
C ARG A 65 -4.34 9.41 -3.88
N SER A 66 -4.03 10.66 -4.16
CA SER A 66 -4.92 11.82 -4.03
C SER A 66 -6.06 11.74 -5.03
N ARG A 67 -7.16 12.43 -4.75
CA ARG A 67 -8.29 12.56 -5.70
C ARG A 67 -7.92 13.31 -6.98
N ALA A 68 -6.99 14.27 -6.90
CA ALA A 68 -6.54 15.04 -8.06
C ALA A 68 -5.86 14.14 -9.10
N GLU A 69 -5.18 13.08 -8.65
CA GLU A 69 -4.56 12.07 -9.49
C GLU A 69 -5.41 10.79 -9.66
N GLY A 70 -6.74 10.89 -9.49
CA GLY A 70 -7.66 9.77 -9.72
C GLY A 70 -7.72 8.72 -8.61
N GLY A 71 -7.10 8.98 -7.45
CA GLY A 71 -7.22 8.18 -6.24
C GLY A 71 -8.51 8.40 -5.45
N LYS A 72 -8.61 7.73 -4.29
CA LYS A 72 -9.79 7.77 -3.42
C LYS A 72 -9.57 8.57 -2.13
N PHE A 73 -8.36 9.06 -1.87
CA PHE A 73 -8.08 9.86 -0.67
C PHE A 73 -8.84 11.19 -0.70
N ARG A 74 -9.56 11.49 0.39
CA ARG A 74 -10.47 12.64 0.46
C ARG A 74 -9.93 13.82 1.28
N GLY A 75 -8.86 13.62 2.03
CA GLY A 75 -8.22 14.69 2.81
C GLY A 75 -7.36 15.59 1.92
N GLY A 76 -6.85 16.67 2.53
CA GLY A 76 -5.87 17.56 1.90
C GLY A 76 -4.49 16.95 1.82
N GLU A 77 -3.58 17.59 1.08
CA GLU A 77 -2.24 17.07 0.83
C GLU A 77 -1.44 16.83 2.12
N ARG A 78 -1.53 17.77 3.08
CA ARG A 78 -0.88 17.62 4.38
C ARG A 78 -1.35 16.37 5.12
N GLU A 79 -2.65 16.08 5.10
CA GLU A 79 -3.22 14.88 5.73
C GLU A 79 -2.77 13.61 4.99
N ARG A 80 -2.68 13.67 3.65
CA ARG A 80 -2.18 12.57 2.82
C ARG A 80 -0.75 12.21 3.18
N LEU A 81 0.13 13.20 3.25
CA LEU A 81 1.55 13.03 3.62
C LEU A 81 1.70 12.56 5.06
N GLN A 82 0.90 13.08 6.00
CA GLN A 82 0.89 12.59 7.39
C GLN A 82 0.49 11.12 7.47
N ARG A 83 -0.54 10.72 6.72
CA ARG A 83 -0.95 9.30 6.63
C ARG A 83 0.16 8.45 6.03
N LEU A 84 0.78 8.87 4.93
CA LEU A 84 1.92 8.16 4.32
C LEU A 84 3.10 8.00 5.29
N LEU A 85 3.45 9.06 6.02
CA LEU A 85 4.48 9.02 7.07
C LEU A 85 4.12 8.10 8.24
N ALA A 86 2.85 8.01 8.58
CA ALA A 86 2.40 7.11 9.65
C ALA A 86 2.52 5.64 9.24
N VAL A 87 2.03 5.30 8.03
CA VAL A 87 2.05 3.91 7.53
C VAL A 87 3.43 3.46 7.05
N SER A 88 4.33 4.39 6.70
CA SER A 88 5.72 4.06 6.33
C SER A 88 6.51 3.39 7.44
N LYS A 89 6.05 3.50 8.70
CA LYS A 89 6.61 2.77 9.86
C LYS A 89 6.56 1.26 9.70
N ALA A 90 5.74 0.73 8.79
CA ALA A 90 5.77 -0.68 8.42
C ALA A 90 7.08 -1.11 7.73
N GLY A 91 7.90 -0.15 7.27
CA GLY A 91 9.16 -0.39 6.56
C GLY A 91 8.97 -1.01 5.17
N PRO A 92 8.12 -0.43 4.29
CA PRO A 92 7.87 -1.01 2.98
C PRO A 92 9.11 -0.92 2.07
N HIS A 93 9.14 -1.75 1.02
CA HIS A 93 10.21 -1.67 0.01
C HIS A 93 10.19 -0.32 -0.71
N TYR A 94 9.01 0.20 -1.01
CA TYR A 94 8.84 1.51 -1.65
C TYR A 94 7.61 2.26 -1.12
N ILE A 95 7.60 3.56 -1.34
CA ILE A 95 6.47 4.46 -1.10
C ILE A 95 6.23 5.23 -2.39
N ASP A 96 4.99 5.30 -2.83
CA ASP A 96 4.56 6.09 -3.98
C ASP A 96 4.22 7.52 -3.55
N ILE A 97 4.88 8.51 -4.19
CA ILE A 97 4.75 9.94 -3.92
C ILE A 97 4.48 10.67 -5.24
N GLU A 98 3.51 11.58 -5.19
CA GLU A 98 3.06 12.44 -6.29
C GLU A 98 4.06 13.60 -6.51
N LEU A 99 4.23 14.06 -7.76
CA LEU A 99 5.22 15.07 -8.18
C LEU A 99 4.67 16.50 -8.19
#